data_AF-Q2I154-F1
#
_entry.id   AF-Q2I154-F1
#
_cell.length_a   1.000
_cell.length_b   1.000
_cell.length_c   1.000
_cell.angle_alpha   90.00
_cell.angle_beta   90.00
_cell.angle_gamma   90.00
#
_symmetry.space_group_name_H-M   'P 1'
#
loop_
_entity.id
_entity.type
_entity.pdbx_description
1 polymer ?
#
loop_
_entity_poly.entity_id
_entity_poly.type
_entity_poly.pdbx_seq_one_letter_code
_entity_poly.pdbx_strand_id
1 'polypeptide(L)'
;ASKVTETFVCVQPDDVEGKIREIIPPGFSSNTDDFISLLEKEANFKPFGSLLHTYKVHNVEAGADLTYLIHKADISCPGFREHHERLQTFLMWFIETASFIDVDDDHWDFFLVFEKYNKDGETLYATVGYMTVYNYYVYPDKTRPRVSQMLILPPFQGEGHGAQLLETVHRFYCNLPKVQDITAEDPSENYVKLRDFVLVKLCMDLPSFSTEKLPLGFSEEMATEAREKLKINKKHARRV
;
A
#
# COMPACT_ATOMS: atom_id res chain seq x y z
N ALA A 1 39.41 -5.64 -41.33
CA ALA A 1 38.10 -5.71 -42.01
C ALA A 1 37.02 -5.50 -40.97
N SER A 2 36.06 -4.60 -41.22
CA SER A 2 34.91 -4.40 -40.32
C SER A 2 34.15 -5.72 -40.15
N LYS A 3 33.84 -6.09 -38.90
CA LYS A 3 32.99 -7.26 -38.60
C LYS A 3 31.49 -6.99 -38.86
N VAL A 4 31.14 -5.75 -39.19
CA VAL A 4 29.77 -5.37 -39.54
C VAL A 4 29.70 -5.23 -41.06
N THR A 5 28.98 -6.17 -41.68
CA THR A 5 28.65 -6.17 -43.12
C THR A 5 27.14 -5.91 -43.24
N GLU A 6 26.70 -5.30 -44.35
CA GLU A 6 25.29 -4.96 -44.66
C GLU A 6 24.36 -6.19 -44.82
N THR A 7 24.80 -7.38 -44.42
CA THR A 7 23.93 -8.56 -44.31
C THR A 7 23.01 -8.38 -43.11
N PHE A 8 21.77 -8.00 -43.40
CA PHE A 8 20.61 -8.02 -42.51
C PHE A 8 20.69 -9.22 -41.56
N VAL A 9 20.68 -8.94 -40.26
CA VAL A 9 20.72 -9.97 -39.22
C VAL A 9 19.41 -10.76 -39.28
N CYS A 10 19.46 -12.05 -39.67
CA CYS A 10 18.33 -12.99 -39.71
C CYS A 10 17.77 -13.35 -38.32
N VAL A 11 17.63 -12.37 -37.41
CA VAL A 11 17.16 -12.57 -36.04
C VAL A 11 15.84 -11.83 -35.87
N GLN A 12 14.86 -12.51 -35.28
CA GLN A 12 13.56 -11.92 -34.96
C GLN A 12 13.70 -11.00 -33.73
N PRO A 13 13.06 -9.82 -33.73
CA PRO A 13 13.01 -8.98 -32.53
C PRO A 13 12.20 -9.67 -31.43
N ASP A 14 12.52 -9.36 -30.18
CA ASP A 14 11.72 -9.80 -29.03
C ASP A 14 10.31 -9.19 -29.09
N ASP A 15 9.32 -9.96 -28.68
CA ASP A 15 7.92 -9.49 -28.58
C ASP A 15 7.71 -8.70 -27.28
N VAL A 16 8.21 -7.45 -27.28
CA VAL A 16 8.08 -6.54 -26.15
C VAL A 16 6.60 -6.25 -25.84
N GLU A 17 5.78 -6.06 -26.86
CA GLU A 17 4.35 -5.77 -26.67
C GLU A 17 3.62 -6.95 -26.03
N GLY A 18 3.88 -8.18 -26.50
CA GLY A 18 3.33 -9.40 -25.90
C GLY A 18 3.70 -9.54 -24.43
N LYS A 19 4.97 -9.29 -24.09
CA LYS A 19 5.46 -9.35 -22.70
C LYS A 19 4.77 -8.34 -21.78
N ILE A 20 4.50 -7.12 -22.25
CA ILE A 20 3.77 -6.14 -21.44
C ILE A 20 2.28 -6.52 -21.31
N ARG A 21 1.65 -7.03 -22.38
CA ARG A 21 0.26 -7.50 -22.36
C ARG A 21 0.01 -8.66 -21.40
N GLU A 22 1.03 -9.43 -21.04
CA GLU A 22 0.93 -10.50 -20.04
C GLU A 22 0.60 -9.98 -18.62
N ILE A 23 0.92 -8.71 -18.32
CA ILE A 23 0.81 -8.14 -16.96
C ILE A 23 -0.12 -6.94 -16.84
N ILE A 24 -0.64 -6.40 -17.95
CA ILE A 24 -1.64 -5.32 -17.94
C ILE A 24 -3.02 -5.86 -18.37
N PRO A 25 -4.13 -5.36 -17.80
CA PRO A 25 -5.46 -5.74 -18.26
C PRO A 25 -5.71 -5.26 -19.69
N PRO A 26 -6.56 -5.95 -20.46
CA PRO A 26 -6.95 -5.51 -21.80
C PRO A 26 -7.74 -4.20 -21.77
N GLY A 27 -7.88 -3.55 -22.92
CA GLY A 27 -8.68 -2.32 -23.06
C GLY A 27 -7.92 -1.01 -22.79
N PHE A 28 -6.59 -1.05 -22.76
CA PHE A 28 -5.75 0.15 -22.74
C PHE A 28 -5.84 0.94 -24.06
N SER A 29 -5.73 2.27 -24.00
CA SER A 29 -5.64 3.11 -25.19
C SER A 29 -4.29 2.93 -25.88
N SER A 30 -4.28 2.93 -27.22
CA SER A 30 -3.06 2.78 -28.03
C SER A 30 -2.58 4.08 -28.68
N ASN A 31 -3.23 5.21 -28.38
CA ASN A 31 -2.86 6.54 -28.85
C ASN A 31 -3.19 7.61 -27.79
N THR A 32 -2.60 8.79 -27.96
CA THR A 32 -2.75 9.92 -27.04
C THR A 32 -4.13 10.57 -27.08
N ASP A 33 -4.79 10.61 -28.24
CA ASP A 33 -6.06 11.32 -28.41
C ASP A 33 -7.20 10.59 -27.67
N ASP A 34 -7.22 9.26 -27.75
CA ASP A 34 -8.14 8.42 -26.98
C ASP A 34 -7.89 8.55 -25.47
N PHE A 35 -6.62 8.60 -25.05
CA PHE A 35 -6.26 8.78 -23.65
C PHE A 35 -6.72 10.15 -23.11
N ILE A 36 -6.51 11.22 -23.89
CA ILE A 36 -6.98 12.57 -23.53
C ILE A 36 -8.51 12.60 -23.43
N SER A 37 -9.21 11.95 -24.35
CA SER A 37 -10.68 11.85 -24.34
C SER A 37 -11.22 11.09 -23.10
N LEU A 38 -10.45 10.14 -22.56
CA LEU A 38 -10.79 9.47 -21.29
C LEU A 38 -10.55 10.39 -20.09
N LEU A 39 -9.49 11.20 -20.12
CA LEU A 39 -9.15 12.12 -19.03
C LEU A 39 -10.22 13.19 -18.79
N GLU A 40 -10.98 13.56 -19.83
CA GLU A 40 -12.14 14.46 -19.70
C GLU A 40 -13.23 13.89 -18.76
N LYS A 41 -13.28 12.56 -18.60
CA LYS A 41 -14.26 11.86 -17.77
C LYS A 41 -13.73 11.55 -16.36
N GLU A 42 -12.50 11.96 -16.04
CA GLU A 42 -11.83 11.63 -14.77
C GLU A 42 -12.56 12.23 -13.55
N ALA A 43 -13.31 13.31 -13.73
CA ALA A 43 -14.14 13.88 -12.64
C ALA A 43 -15.17 12.88 -12.07
N ASN A 44 -15.52 11.84 -12.83
CA ASN A 44 -16.42 10.76 -12.39
C ASN A 44 -15.73 9.74 -11.48
N PHE A 45 -14.40 9.68 -11.46
CA PHE A 45 -13.66 8.81 -10.56
C PHE A 45 -13.90 9.22 -9.10
N LYS A 46 -14.12 8.22 -8.25
CA LYS A 46 -14.27 8.37 -6.80
C LYS A 46 -13.49 7.27 -6.06
N PRO A 47 -12.88 7.59 -4.91
CA PRO A 47 -12.23 6.60 -4.05
C PRO A 47 -13.15 5.43 -3.70
N PHE A 48 -12.63 4.21 -3.77
CA PHE A 48 -13.38 3.00 -3.46
C PHE A 48 -13.52 2.79 -1.95
N GLY A 49 -14.60 2.11 -1.54
CA GLY A 49 -14.78 1.66 -0.17
C GLY A 49 -14.97 2.78 0.86
N SER A 50 -14.67 2.47 2.11
CA SER A 50 -14.95 3.34 3.27
C SER A 50 -13.73 4.18 3.65
N LEU A 51 -13.93 5.49 3.83
CA LEU A 51 -12.91 6.40 4.35
C LEU A 51 -12.52 6.01 5.78
N LEU A 52 -11.24 5.77 6.02
CA LEU A 52 -10.68 5.49 7.34
C LEU A 52 -9.98 6.71 7.96
N HIS A 53 -9.25 7.47 7.14
CA HIS A 53 -8.44 8.57 7.64
C HIS A 53 -8.27 9.68 6.61
N THR A 54 -8.25 10.94 7.08
CA THR A 54 -7.92 12.12 6.29
C THR A 54 -6.76 12.82 6.97
N TYR A 55 -5.73 13.17 6.21
CA TYR A 55 -4.59 13.94 6.71
C TYR A 55 -4.15 14.99 5.70
N LYS A 56 -3.32 15.92 6.17
CA LYS A 56 -2.75 16.99 5.34
C LYS A 56 -1.24 16.96 5.41
N VAL A 57 -0.59 17.25 4.29
CA VAL A 57 0.85 17.47 4.21
C VAL A 57 1.06 18.87 3.66
N HIS A 58 1.86 19.67 4.37
CA HIS A 58 2.21 21.00 3.90
C HIS A 58 3.17 20.88 2.70
N ASN A 59 2.76 21.35 1.54
CA ASN A 59 3.61 21.40 0.37
C ASN A 59 4.23 22.79 0.25
N VAL A 60 5.56 22.84 0.41
CA VAL A 60 6.33 24.09 0.41
C VAL A 60 6.30 24.77 -0.95
N GLU A 61 6.31 24.02 -2.04
CA GLU A 61 6.33 24.55 -3.42
C GLU A 61 4.98 25.17 -3.79
N ALA A 62 3.88 24.51 -3.43
CA ALA A 62 2.52 24.99 -3.62
C ALA A 62 2.13 26.07 -2.60
N GLY A 63 2.90 26.23 -1.51
CA GLY A 63 2.57 27.11 -0.39
C GLY A 63 1.24 26.77 0.29
N ALA A 64 0.81 25.52 0.20
CA ALA A 64 -0.52 25.08 0.61
C ALA A 64 -0.50 23.66 1.18
N ASP A 65 -1.53 23.34 1.98
CA ASP A 65 -1.72 22.00 2.50
C ASP A 65 -2.42 21.11 1.46
N LEU A 66 -1.75 20.05 1.04
CA LEU A 66 -2.34 18.99 0.22
C LEU A 66 -3.12 18.03 1.11
N THR A 67 -4.29 17.59 0.66
CA THR A 67 -5.19 16.75 1.45
C THR A 67 -5.18 15.32 0.92
N TYR A 68 -5.01 14.35 1.81
CA TYR A 68 -4.92 12.94 1.49
C TYR A 68 -5.97 12.13 2.25
N LEU A 69 -6.40 11.03 1.63
CA LEU A 69 -7.44 10.14 2.13
C LEU A 69 -6.92 8.70 2.13
N ILE A 70 -7.22 7.95 3.18
CA ILE A 70 -6.97 6.51 3.26
C ILE A 70 -8.31 5.81 3.34
N HIS A 71 -8.58 4.93 2.39
CA HIS A 71 -9.80 4.15 2.30
C HIS A 71 -9.52 2.66 2.50
N LYS A 72 -10.50 1.92 3.02
CA LYS A 72 -10.53 0.46 2.95
C LYS A 72 -11.58 0.02 1.94
N ALA A 73 -11.17 -0.78 0.98
CA ALA A 73 -12.03 -1.37 -0.04
C ALA A 73 -12.02 -2.90 0.03
N ASP A 74 -12.96 -3.48 -0.69
CA ASP A 74 -13.08 -4.92 -0.95
C ASP A 74 -13.50 -5.12 -2.42
N ILE A 75 -13.34 -6.33 -2.95
CA ILE A 75 -13.60 -6.62 -4.37
C ILE A 75 -15.07 -6.47 -4.79
N SER A 76 -16.00 -6.38 -3.83
CA SER A 76 -17.43 -6.14 -4.11
C SER A 76 -17.73 -4.67 -4.40
N CYS A 77 -16.80 -3.75 -4.11
CA CYS A 77 -16.91 -2.35 -4.48
C CYS A 77 -17.01 -2.21 -6.03
N PRO A 78 -18.09 -1.59 -6.56
CA PRO A 78 -18.25 -1.44 -8.01
C PRO A 78 -17.05 -0.74 -8.66
N GLY A 79 -16.49 -1.36 -9.69
CA GLY A 79 -15.33 -0.85 -10.44
C GLY A 79 -13.96 -1.06 -9.76
N PHE A 80 -13.93 -1.60 -8.53
CA PHE A 80 -12.66 -1.77 -7.81
C PHE A 80 -11.82 -2.92 -8.36
N ARG A 81 -12.43 -4.01 -8.83
CA ARG A 81 -11.72 -5.14 -9.44
C ARG A 81 -10.88 -4.68 -10.63
N GLU A 82 -11.51 -3.97 -11.56
CA GLU A 82 -10.85 -3.44 -12.75
C GLU A 82 -9.79 -2.39 -12.39
N HIS A 83 -10.03 -1.59 -11.35
CA HIS A 83 -9.04 -0.64 -10.85
C HIS A 83 -7.82 -1.34 -10.24
N HIS A 84 -8.04 -2.36 -9.41
CA HIS A 84 -6.98 -3.18 -8.83
C HIS A 84 -6.16 -3.88 -9.91
N GLU A 85 -6.80 -4.42 -10.96
CA GLU A 85 -6.10 -5.04 -12.10
C GLU A 85 -5.16 -4.06 -12.81
N ARG A 86 -5.55 -2.79 -12.95
CA ARG A 86 -4.65 -1.75 -13.48
C ARG A 86 -3.52 -1.43 -12.50
N LEU A 87 -3.84 -1.30 -11.21
CA LEU A 87 -2.91 -0.89 -10.16
C LEU A 87 -1.84 -1.96 -9.84
N GLN A 88 -2.20 -3.24 -9.85
CA GLN A 88 -1.28 -4.33 -9.47
C GLN A 88 -0.08 -4.46 -10.41
N THR A 89 -0.20 -4.01 -11.68
CA THR A 89 0.94 -3.94 -12.63
C THR A 89 2.13 -3.21 -12.01
N PHE A 90 1.89 -2.16 -11.23
CA PHE A 90 2.97 -1.38 -10.61
C PHE A 90 3.82 -2.21 -9.65
N LEU A 91 3.26 -3.27 -9.04
CA LEU A 91 4.03 -4.14 -8.16
C LEU A 91 5.18 -4.84 -8.90
N MET A 92 4.98 -5.21 -10.18
CA MET A 92 5.99 -5.90 -11.00
C MET A 92 7.25 -5.04 -11.22
N TRP A 93 7.12 -3.72 -11.09
CA TRP A 93 8.24 -2.77 -11.25
C TRP A 93 8.92 -2.42 -9.94
N PHE A 94 8.20 -2.51 -8.80
CA PHE A 94 8.64 -1.92 -7.53
C PHE A 94 8.78 -2.92 -6.37
N ILE A 95 8.34 -4.17 -6.55
CA ILE A 95 8.51 -5.24 -5.57
C ILE A 95 9.13 -6.45 -6.29
N GLU A 96 10.35 -6.81 -5.89
CA GLU A 96 11.21 -7.81 -6.57
C GLU A 96 10.54 -9.18 -6.76
N THR A 97 9.76 -9.62 -5.78
CA THR A 97 9.10 -10.94 -5.76
C THR A 97 7.59 -10.85 -5.90
N ALA A 98 7.09 -9.76 -6.51
CA ALA A 98 5.66 -9.57 -6.70
C ALA A 98 5.01 -10.71 -7.50
N SER A 99 3.81 -11.11 -7.05
CA SER A 99 2.90 -11.96 -7.80
C SER A 99 1.49 -11.40 -7.66
N PHE A 100 0.64 -11.57 -8.67
CA PHE A 100 -0.75 -11.17 -8.56
C PHE A 100 -1.49 -12.09 -7.58
N ILE A 101 -2.37 -11.49 -6.77
CA ILE A 101 -3.16 -12.22 -5.79
C ILE A 101 -4.42 -12.79 -6.42
N ASP A 102 -4.97 -13.84 -5.80
CA ASP A 102 -6.32 -14.31 -6.11
C ASP A 102 -7.34 -13.42 -5.40
N VAL A 103 -7.98 -12.53 -6.16
CA VAL A 103 -8.98 -11.58 -5.64
C VAL A 103 -10.35 -12.20 -5.37
N ASP A 104 -10.55 -13.48 -5.72
CA ASP A 104 -11.79 -14.20 -5.39
C ASP A 104 -11.75 -14.81 -3.97
N ASP A 105 -10.58 -14.80 -3.32
CA ASP A 105 -10.44 -15.09 -1.88
C ASP A 105 -10.92 -13.88 -1.05
N ASP A 106 -11.94 -14.09 -0.22
CA ASP A 106 -12.58 -13.07 0.61
C ASP A 106 -11.77 -12.66 1.85
N HIS A 107 -10.59 -13.25 2.06
CA HIS A 107 -9.69 -12.90 3.16
C HIS A 107 -8.79 -11.68 2.85
N TRP A 108 -8.84 -11.13 1.64
CA TRP A 108 -8.06 -9.96 1.24
C TRP A 108 -8.72 -8.63 1.65
N ASP A 109 -7.98 -7.84 2.41
CA ASP A 109 -8.29 -6.43 2.67
C ASP A 109 -7.39 -5.52 1.83
N PHE A 110 -8.00 -4.47 1.25
CA PHE A 110 -7.32 -3.47 0.43
C PHE A 110 -7.38 -2.10 1.10
N PHE A 111 -6.23 -1.47 1.28
CA PHE A 111 -6.13 -0.11 1.83
C PHE A 111 -5.53 0.82 0.78
N LEU A 112 -6.26 1.86 0.39
CA LEU A 112 -5.94 2.74 -0.73
C LEU A 112 -5.64 4.15 -0.22
N VAL A 113 -4.63 4.80 -0.78
CA VAL A 113 -4.28 6.20 -0.49
C VAL A 113 -4.60 7.04 -1.71
N PHE A 114 -5.31 8.15 -1.51
CA PHE A 114 -5.64 9.12 -2.54
C PHE A 114 -5.22 10.53 -2.14
N GLU A 115 -4.72 11.31 -3.08
CA GLU A 115 -4.61 12.76 -2.96
C GLU A 115 -5.90 13.40 -3.49
N LYS A 116 -6.49 14.32 -2.74
CA LYS A 116 -7.62 15.13 -3.17
C LYS A 116 -7.09 16.44 -3.76
N TYR A 117 -7.41 16.71 -5.02
CA TYR A 117 -7.02 17.95 -5.71
C TYR A 117 -8.21 18.56 -6.47
N ASN A 118 -8.11 19.85 -6.80
CA ASN A 118 -9.13 20.54 -7.58
C ASN A 118 -8.58 20.89 -8.97
N LYS A 119 -9.38 20.67 -10.01
CA LYS A 119 -9.09 21.06 -11.39
C LYS A 119 -10.38 21.51 -12.05
N ASP A 120 -10.36 22.67 -12.71
CA ASP A 120 -11.51 23.21 -13.46
C ASP A 120 -12.81 23.34 -12.63
N GLY A 121 -12.69 23.62 -11.33
CA GLY A 121 -13.81 23.74 -10.40
C GLY A 121 -14.34 22.42 -9.83
N GLU A 122 -13.84 21.28 -10.31
CA GLU A 122 -14.19 19.94 -9.85
C GLU A 122 -13.18 19.42 -8.81
N THR A 123 -13.65 18.55 -7.91
CA THR A 123 -12.79 17.79 -6.99
C THR A 123 -12.49 16.40 -7.57
N LEU A 124 -11.20 16.10 -7.72
CA LEU A 124 -10.67 14.85 -8.25
C LEU A 124 -9.78 14.15 -7.21
N TYR A 125 -9.39 12.92 -7.55
CA TYR A 125 -8.65 12.03 -6.65
C TYR A 125 -7.54 11.31 -7.41
N ALA A 126 -6.28 11.57 -7.05
CA ALA A 126 -5.14 10.87 -7.63
C ALA A 126 -4.76 9.68 -6.75
N THR A 127 -4.46 8.54 -7.36
CA THR A 127 -3.97 7.36 -6.62
C THR A 127 -2.54 7.62 -6.15
N VAL A 128 -2.29 7.50 -4.85
CA VAL A 128 -0.98 7.70 -4.22
C VAL A 128 -0.29 6.38 -3.94
N GLY A 129 -1.05 5.35 -3.58
CA GLY A 129 -0.51 4.04 -3.23
C GLY A 129 -1.55 3.14 -2.59
N TYR A 130 -1.14 1.93 -2.24
CA TYR A 130 -2.03 0.97 -1.57
C TYR A 130 -1.26 -0.10 -0.78
N MET A 131 -2.02 -0.87 -0.01
CA MET A 131 -1.56 -2.04 0.73
C MET A 131 -2.60 -3.17 0.63
N THR A 132 -2.14 -4.40 0.40
CA THR A 132 -2.95 -5.62 0.51
C THR A 132 -2.59 -6.35 1.80
N VAL A 133 -3.62 -6.83 2.50
CA VAL A 133 -3.46 -7.56 3.76
C VAL A 133 -4.31 -8.81 3.73
N TYR A 134 -3.68 -9.97 3.95
CA TYR A 134 -4.40 -11.24 4.03
C TYR A 134 -4.78 -11.57 5.47
N ASN A 135 -6.06 -11.82 5.71
CA ASN A 135 -6.58 -12.16 7.04
C ASN A 135 -6.41 -13.65 7.37
N TYR A 136 -5.21 -14.07 7.76
CA TYR A 136 -4.95 -15.47 8.13
C TYR A 136 -5.80 -15.90 9.31
N TYR A 137 -6.55 -16.98 9.12
CA TYR A 137 -7.26 -17.63 10.22
C TYR A 137 -6.28 -18.21 11.24
N VAL A 138 -6.55 -17.95 12.51
CA VAL A 138 -5.84 -18.54 13.65
C VAL A 138 -6.86 -19.24 14.53
N TYR A 139 -6.75 -20.56 14.59
CA TYR A 139 -7.62 -21.41 15.39
C TYR A 139 -7.67 -20.94 16.86
N PRO A 140 -8.86 -20.99 17.52
CA PRO A 140 -10.14 -21.47 17.00
C PRO A 140 -11.06 -20.40 16.39
N ASP A 141 -10.77 -19.11 16.55
CA ASP A 141 -11.76 -18.05 16.26
C ASP A 141 -11.13 -16.67 15.99
N LYS A 142 -9.83 -16.63 15.73
CA LYS A 142 -9.06 -15.38 15.59
C LYS A 142 -8.49 -15.21 14.19
N THR A 143 -7.96 -14.03 13.93
CA THR A 143 -7.21 -13.72 12.71
C THR A 143 -5.85 -13.10 13.04
N ARG A 144 -4.91 -13.26 12.11
CA ARG A 144 -3.61 -12.59 12.08
C ARG A 144 -3.45 -11.94 10.70
N PRO A 145 -3.85 -10.67 10.55
CA PRO A 145 -3.63 -9.93 9.32
C PRO A 145 -2.14 -9.94 8.95
N ARG A 146 -1.83 -10.31 7.71
CA ARG A 146 -0.47 -10.34 7.17
C ARG A 146 -0.39 -9.37 6.00
N VAL A 147 0.36 -8.29 6.18
CA VAL A 147 0.68 -7.36 5.09
C VAL A 147 1.44 -8.13 4.01
N SER A 148 0.89 -8.17 2.81
CA SER A 148 1.47 -8.90 1.69
C SER A 148 2.19 -7.92 0.77
N GLN A 149 1.47 -6.97 0.18
CA GLN A 149 2.04 -5.99 -0.74
C GLN A 149 1.79 -4.58 -0.22
N MET A 150 2.78 -3.71 -0.34
CA MET A 150 2.67 -2.30 0.02
C MET A 150 3.45 -1.47 -0.99
N LEU A 151 2.78 -0.50 -1.61
CA LEU A 151 3.39 0.40 -2.57
C LEU A 151 2.88 1.82 -2.38
N ILE A 152 3.79 2.77 -2.20
CA ILE A 152 3.55 4.19 -2.48
C ILE A 152 4.17 4.48 -3.84
N LEU A 153 3.41 5.06 -4.76
CA LEU A 153 3.90 5.33 -6.10
C LEU A 153 5.08 6.31 -6.05
N PRO A 154 6.08 6.17 -6.95
CA PRO A 154 7.34 6.90 -6.87
C PRO A 154 7.23 8.42 -6.66
N PRO A 155 6.30 9.14 -7.32
CA PRO A 155 6.17 10.60 -7.14
C PRO A 155 5.81 11.04 -5.73
N PHE A 156 5.31 10.13 -4.88
CA PHE A 156 4.83 10.43 -3.53
C PHE A 156 5.70 9.77 -2.44
N GLN A 157 6.87 9.20 -2.80
CA GLN A 157 7.74 8.55 -1.83
C GLN A 157 8.53 9.59 -1.00
N GLY A 158 8.85 9.24 0.25
CA GLY A 158 9.62 10.13 1.13
C GLY A 158 8.79 11.22 1.83
N GLU A 159 7.49 11.31 1.56
CA GLU A 159 6.59 12.34 2.10
C GLU A 159 5.73 11.87 3.29
N GLY A 160 6.00 10.67 3.82
CA GLY A 160 5.33 10.13 5.01
C GLY A 160 4.03 9.36 4.75
N HIS A 161 3.57 9.24 3.50
CA HIS A 161 2.33 8.51 3.15
C HIS A 161 2.37 7.03 3.55
N GLY A 162 3.53 6.37 3.41
CA GLY A 162 3.69 4.99 3.86
C GLY A 162 3.49 4.85 5.37
N ALA A 163 3.94 5.82 6.16
CA ALA A 163 3.78 5.81 7.61
C ALA A 163 2.31 6.02 7.99
N GLN A 164 1.64 6.99 7.34
CA GLN A 164 0.21 7.23 7.52
C GLN A 164 -0.64 6.01 7.16
N LEU A 165 -0.30 5.32 6.06
CA LEU A 165 -0.97 4.11 5.62
C LEU A 165 -0.83 2.99 6.65
N LEU A 166 0.40 2.64 7.04
CA LEU A 166 0.65 1.56 7.99
C LEU A 166 0.06 1.87 9.37
N GLU A 167 0.16 3.11 9.84
CA GLU A 167 -0.47 3.55 11.10
C GLU A 167 -1.99 3.42 11.05
N THR A 168 -2.62 3.82 9.95
CA THR A 168 -4.08 3.70 9.76
C THR A 168 -4.51 2.24 9.74
N VAL A 169 -3.75 1.37 9.07
CA VAL A 169 -4.00 -0.09 9.06
C VAL A 169 -3.90 -0.67 10.46
N HIS A 170 -2.88 -0.30 11.25
CA HIS A 170 -2.79 -0.71 12.65
C HIS A 170 -4.01 -0.25 13.45
N ARG A 171 -4.37 1.04 13.38
CA ARG A 171 -5.54 1.59 14.08
C ARG A 171 -6.85 0.89 13.69
N PHE A 172 -7.01 0.55 12.41
CA PHE A 172 -8.17 -0.20 11.92
C PHE A 172 -8.30 -1.57 12.61
N TYR A 173 -7.24 -2.38 12.56
CA TYR A 173 -7.26 -3.72 13.17
C TYR A 173 -7.25 -3.72 14.70
N CYS A 174 -6.77 -2.65 15.35
CA CYS A 174 -6.88 -2.49 16.80
C CYS A 174 -8.33 -2.52 17.29
N ASN A 175 -9.25 -2.00 16.48
CA ASN A 175 -10.67 -1.98 16.79
C ASN A 175 -11.37 -3.34 16.57
N LEU A 176 -10.65 -4.37 16.12
CA LEU A 176 -11.20 -5.71 15.84
C LEU A 176 -10.74 -6.71 16.92
N PRO A 177 -11.64 -7.18 17.81
CA PRO A 177 -11.28 -8.06 18.93
C PRO A 177 -10.68 -9.41 18.51
N LYS A 178 -11.09 -9.93 17.34
CA LYS A 178 -10.62 -11.21 16.80
C LYS A 178 -9.18 -11.16 16.27
N VAL A 179 -8.63 -9.96 16.05
CA VAL A 179 -7.25 -9.80 15.57
C VAL A 179 -6.27 -10.01 16.72
N GLN A 180 -5.32 -10.93 16.53
CA GLN A 180 -4.23 -11.19 17.47
C GLN A 180 -3.13 -10.15 17.37
N ASP A 181 -2.51 -10.06 16.20
CA ASP A 181 -1.41 -9.19 15.88
C ASP A 181 -1.27 -9.07 14.35
N ILE A 182 -0.53 -8.06 13.88
CA ILE A 182 -0.25 -7.83 12.47
C ILE A 182 1.17 -8.30 12.15
N THR A 183 1.30 -9.00 11.02
CA THR A 183 2.57 -9.52 10.50
C THR A 183 2.80 -9.07 9.06
N ALA A 184 3.92 -9.44 8.47
CA ALA A 184 4.22 -9.23 7.05
C ALA A 184 4.70 -10.54 6.42
N GLU A 185 4.45 -10.73 5.13
CA GLU A 185 4.76 -11.95 4.38
C GLU A 185 6.26 -12.16 4.20
N ASP A 186 6.90 -11.26 3.46
CA ASP A 186 8.35 -11.24 3.24
C ASP A 186 8.83 -9.77 3.26
N PRO A 187 9.02 -9.17 4.46
CA PRO A 187 9.22 -7.75 4.59
C PRO A 187 10.60 -7.32 4.09
N SER A 188 10.62 -6.46 3.06
CA SER A 188 11.85 -5.80 2.60
C SER A 188 12.49 -4.93 3.69
N GLU A 189 13.79 -4.61 3.55
CA GLU A 189 14.48 -3.74 4.50
C GLU A 189 13.80 -2.37 4.66
N ASN A 190 13.28 -1.80 3.56
CA ASN A 190 12.57 -0.54 3.57
C ASN A 190 11.25 -0.64 4.36
N TYR A 191 10.51 -1.74 4.18
CA TYR A 191 9.30 -1.99 4.97
C TYR A 191 9.65 -2.18 6.46
N VAL A 192 10.72 -2.89 6.79
CA VAL A 192 11.17 -3.05 8.19
C VAL A 192 11.49 -1.71 8.83
N LYS A 193 12.23 -0.83 8.15
CA LYS A 193 12.55 0.53 8.65
C LYS A 193 11.27 1.36 8.87
N LEU A 194 10.36 1.33 7.90
CA LEU A 194 9.07 2.03 8.00
C LEU A 194 8.23 1.50 9.17
N ARG A 195 8.11 0.18 9.29
CA ARG A 195 7.38 -0.48 10.37
C ARG A 195 7.97 -0.10 11.71
N ASP A 196 9.28 -0.22 11.89
CA ASP A 196 9.91 0.09 13.16
C ASP A 196 9.67 1.57 13.55
N PHE A 197 9.77 2.51 12.60
CA PHE A 197 9.41 3.91 12.83
C PHE A 197 7.96 4.09 13.31
N VAL A 198 6.99 3.50 12.61
CA VAL A 198 5.56 3.62 12.95
C VAL A 198 5.27 2.95 14.30
N LEU A 199 5.82 1.78 14.55
CA LEU A 199 5.56 1.04 15.78
C LEU A 199 6.21 1.70 17.00
N VAL A 200 7.42 2.26 16.86
CA VAL A 200 8.01 3.09 17.92
C VAL A 200 7.11 4.27 18.22
N LYS A 201 6.69 5.04 17.19
CA LYS A 201 5.76 6.17 17.35
C LYS A 201 4.48 5.79 18.10
N LEU A 202 3.91 4.61 17.83
CA LEU A 202 2.70 4.14 18.50
C LEU A 202 2.96 3.67 19.94
N CYS A 203 4.11 3.06 20.22
CA CYS A 203 4.45 2.55 21.54
C CYS A 203 4.99 3.62 22.51
N MET A 204 5.44 4.78 22.01
CA MET A 204 6.02 5.85 22.86
C MET A 204 5.09 6.29 24.00
N ASP A 205 3.78 6.24 23.80
CA ASP A 205 2.78 6.64 24.80
C ASP A 205 2.36 5.49 25.74
N LEU A 206 2.92 4.30 25.58
CA LEU A 206 2.58 3.14 26.40
C LEU A 206 3.33 3.16 27.75
N PRO A 207 2.62 2.96 28.88
CA PRO A 207 3.24 2.86 30.21
C PRO A 207 4.35 1.82 30.32
N SER A 208 4.25 0.69 29.62
CA SER A 208 5.32 -0.34 29.63
C SER A 208 6.61 0.11 28.93
N PHE A 209 6.55 1.13 28.08
CA PHE A 209 7.68 1.71 27.34
C PHE A 209 8.13 3.07 27.93
N SER A 210 7.75 3.38 29.18
CA SER A 210 8.14 4.62 29.83
C SER A 210 9.65 4.72 30.07
N THR A 211 10.15 5.95 30.20
CA THR A 211 11.57 6.25 30.44
C THR A 211 12.14 5.59 31.70
N GLU A 212 11.30 5.26 32.67
CA GLU A 212 11.70 4.55 33.90
C GLU A 212 11.82 3.04 33.68
N LYS A 213 11.02 2.47 32.77
CA LYS A 213 10.99 1.02 32.49
C LYS A 213 12.02 0.60 31.44
N LEU A 214 12.32 1.44 30.44
CA LEU A 214 13.27 1.12 29.37
C LEU A 214 14.67 0.70 29.88
N PRO A 215 15.28 1.36 30.89
CA PRO A 215 16.59 0.96 31.41
C PRO A 215 16.61 -0.41 32.12
N LEU A 216 15.44 -0.92 32.53
CA LEU A 216 15.32 -2.24 33.16
C LEU A 216 15.40 -3.39 32.14
N GLY A 217 15.49 -3.06 30.85
CA GLY A 217 15.50 -4.02 29.75
C GLY A 217 14.11 -4.47 29.33
N PHE A 218 14.08 -5.32 28.32
CA PHE A 218 12.83 -5.82 27.74
C PHE A 218 12.05 -6.71 28.72
N SER A 219 10.75 -6.44 28.86
CA SER A 219 9.84 -7.21 29.71
C SER A 219 8.70 -7.85 28.89
N GLU A 220 8.10 -8.92 29.42
CA GLU A 220 6.89 -9.50 28.81
C GLU A 220 5.66 -8.57 28.90
N GLU A 221 5.68 -7.61 29.83
CA GLU A 221 4.66 -6.56 29.93
C GLU A 221 4.64 -5.68 28.68
N MET A 222 5.82 -5.27 28.18
CA MET A 222 5.95 -4.51 26.93
C MET A 222 5.32 -5.24 25.75
N ALA A 223 5.63 -6.53 25.58
CA ALA A 223 5.06 -7.33 24.50
C ALA A 223 3.55 -7.54 24.64
N THR A 224 3.07 -7.73 25.88
CA THR A 224 1.66 -7.95 26.16
C THR A 224 0.84 -6.70 25.90
N GLU A 225 1.29 -5.54 26.42
CA GLU A 225 0.60 -4.26 26.23
C GLU A 225 0.60 -3.83 24.75
N ALA A 226 1.74 -3.94 24.06
CA ALA A 226 1.83 -3.62 22.63
C ALA A 226 0.92 -4.52 21.77
N ARG A 227 0.81 -5.81 22.10
CA ARG A 227 -0.11 -6.73 21.41
C ARG A 227 -1.57 -6.38 21.68
N GLU A 228 -1.92 -6.16 22.94
CA GLU A 228 -3.31 -5.95 23.35
C GLU A 228 -3.87 -4.60 22.87
N LYS A 229 -3.08 -3.53 23.00
CA LYS A 229 -3.50 -2.18 22.63
C LYS A 229 -3.28 -1.83 21.16
N LEU A 230 -2.22 -2.36 20.55
CA LEU A 230 -1.75 -1.91 19.22
C LEU A 230 -1.67 -3.03 18.18
N LYS A 231 -2.05 -4.27 18.54
CA LYS A 231 -1.94 -5.47 17.68
C LYS A 231 -0.52 -5.70 17.16
N ILE A 232 0.49 -5.32 17.96
CA ILE A 232 1.89 -5.47 17.60
C ILE A 232 2.38 -6.89 17.94
N ASN A 233 2.98 -7.56 16.96
CA ASN A 233 3.58 -8.88 17.17
C ASN A 233 4.75 -8.82 18.16
N LYS A 234 4.91 -9.85 19.00
CA LYS A 234 5.98 -9.94 20.02
C LYS A 234 7.39 -9.68 19.46
N LYS A 235 7.70 -10.17 18.25
CA LYS A 235 9.01 -9.92 17.61
C LYS A 235 9.20 -8.44 17.28
N HIS A 236 8.15 -7.75 16.86
CA HIS A 236 8.19 -6.33 16.57
C HIS A 236 8.28 -5.50 17.86
N ALA A 237 7.53 -5.87 18.90
CA ALA A 237 7.60 -5.21 20.21
C ALA A 237 8.98 -5.27 20.87
N ARG A 238 9.82 -6.25 20.50
CA ARG A 238 11.22 -6.34 20.95
C ARG A 238 12.18 -5.45 20.15
N ARG A 239 11.80 -5.04 18.93
CA ARG A 239 12.58 -4.13 18.09
C ARG A 239 12.30 -2.67 18.42
N VAL A 240 11.05 -2.38 18.77
CA VAL A 240 10.63 -1.14 19.45
C VAL A 240 11.44 -0.99 20.73
#